data_AF-L1Q3M5-F1
#
_entry.id   AF-L1Q3M5-F1
#
_cell.length_a   1.000
_cell.length_b   1.000
_cell.length_c   1.000
_cell.angle_alpha   90.00
_cell.angle_beta   90.00
_cell.angle_gamma   90.00
#
_symmetry.space_group_name_H-M   'P 1'
#
loop_
_entity.id
_entity.type
_entity.pdbx_description
1 polymer ?
#
loop_
_entity_poly.entity_id
_entity_poly.type
_entity_poly.pdbx_seq_one_letter_code
_entity_poly.pdbx_strand_id
1 'polypeptide(L)' 'MYVGDTLSDYKSTKAAGMDFGLAVWGAIDIKDIDADYYLNEPKDILKVLSFID' A
#
# COMPACT_ATOMS: atom_id res chain seq x y z
N MET A 1 -4.80 -3.67 -7.17
CA MET A 1 -4.01 -2.96 -6.16
C MET A 1 -3.51 -1.62 -6.69
N TYR A 2 -3.64 -0.56 -5.90
CA TYR A 2 -2.91 0.71 -6.05
C TYR A 2 -1.89 0.83 -4.91
N VAL A 3 -0.72 1.42 -5.18
CA VAL A 3 0.35 1.62 -4.18
C VAL A 3 0.61 3.10 -3.99
N GLY A 4 0.60 3.55 -2.74
CA GLY A 4 0.90 4.93 -2.35
C GLY A 4 1.32 5.02 -0.89
N ASP A 5 1.71 6.20 -0.44
CA ASP A 5 2.28 6.43 0.90
C ASP A 5 1.46 7.41 1.75
N THR A 6 0.37 7.95 1.20
CA THR A 6 -0.45 8.97 1.89
C THR A 6 -1.88 8.52 2.19
N LEU A 7 -2.53 9.21 3.13
CA LEU A 7 -3.97 9.03 3.41
C LEU A 7 -4.84 9.37 2.19
N SER A 8 -4.38 10.26 1.30
CA SER A 8 -5.11 10.62 0.09
C SER A 8 -5.13 9.47 -0.92
N ASP A 9 -4.00 8.78 -1.07
CA ASP A 9 -3.89 7.57 -1.89
C ASP A 9 -4.81 6.47 -1.39
N TYR A 10 -4.80 6.23 -0.06
CA TYR A 10 -5.68 5.27 0.60
C TYR A 10 -7.16 5.56 0.31
N LYS A 11 -7.61 6.80 0.56
CA LYS A 11 -9.02 7.18 0.35
C LYS A 11 -9.44 7.06 -1.11
N SER A 12 -8.57 7.46 -2.04
CA SER A 12 -8.83 7.33 -3.48
C SER A 12 -8.96 5.86 -3.90
N THR A 13 -8.10 5.01 -3.37
CA THR A 13 -8.10 3.57 -3.63
C THR A 13 -9.37 2.90 -3.10
N LYS A 14 -9.80 3.25 -1.87
CA LYS A 14 -11.03 2.72 -1.28
C LYS A 14 -12.29 3.21 -2.00
N ALA A 15 -12.32 4.46 -2.46
CA ALA A 15 -13.41 4.96 -3.30
C ALA A 15 -13.51 4.22 -4.65
N ALA A 16 -12.38 3.74 -5.18
CA ALA A 16 -12.33 2.94 -6.41
C ALA A 16 -12.62 1.44 -6.19
N GLY A 17 -12.79 0.97 -4.94
CA GLY A 17 -13.01 -0.44 -4.62
C GLY A 17 -11.81 -1.35 -4.92
N MET A 18 -10.59 -0.80 -4.87
CA MET A 18 -9.35 -1.54 -5.13
C MET A 18 -8.60 -1.87 -3.82
N ASP A 19 -7.73 -2.88 -3.86
CA ASP A 19 -6.77 -3.10 -2.77
C ASP A 19 -5.74 -1.98 -2.71
N PHE A 20 -5.32 -1.61 -1.51
CA PHE A 20 -4.32 -0.60 -1.19
C PHE A 20 -3.06 -1.24 -0.62
N GLY A 21 -1.93 -1.02 -1.29
CA GLY A 21 -0.60 -1.30 -0.76
C GLY A 21 0.02 -0.02 -0.22
N LEU A 22 0.29 0.03 1.09
CA LEU A 22 0.98 1.15 1.71
C LEU A 22 2.49 1.01 1.52
N ALA A 23 3.10 1.98 0.85
CA ALA A 23 4.55 2.13 0.73
C ALA A 23 5.16 2.72 2.01
N VAL A 24 5.43 1.87 3.00
CA VAL A 24 5.90 2.28 4.34
C VAL A 24 7.24 3.02 4.27
N TRP A 25 8.10 2.70 3.29
CA TRP A 25 9.40 3.35 3.11
C TRP A 25 9.33 4.85 2.77
N GLY A 26 8.19 5.32 2.26
CA GLY A 26 7.96 6.74 1.93
C GLY A 26 7.01 7.45 2.89
N ALA A 27 6.23 6.70 3.68
CA ALA A 27 5.16 7.25 4.48
C ALA A 27 5.67 8.08 5.67
N ILE A 28 5.16 9.31 5.78
CA ILE A 28 5.47 10.23 6.88
C ILE A 28 4.51 10.02 8.07
N ASP A 29 3.24 9.76 7.78
CA ASP A 29 2.21 9.46 8.76
C ASP A 29 1.29 8.37 8.20
N ILE A 30 1.08 7.32 8.99
CA ILE A 30 0.26 6.16 8.64
C ILE A 30 -1.04 6.11 9.45
N LYS A 31 -1.29 7.11 10.29
CA LYS A 31 -2.50 7.19 11.08
C LYS A 31 -3.74 7.18 10.17
N ASP A 32 -4.74 6.42 10.59
CA ASP A 32 -6.03 6.25 9.89
C ASP A 32 -5.92 5.58 8.49
N ILE A 33 -4.79 4.93 8.20
CA ILE A 33 -4.61 4.08 7.02
C ILE A 33 -4.68 2.62 7.45
N ASP A 34 -5.69 1.90 6.95
CA ASP A 34 -5.82 0.45 7.10
C ASP A 34 -5.57 -0.24 5.75
N ALA A 35 -4.30 -0.47 5.44
CA ALA A 35 -3.86 -1.00 4.15
C ALA A 35 -4.09 -2.51 4.05
N ASP A 36 -4.43 -2.99 2.84
CA ASP A 36 -4.54 -4.43 2.58
C ASP A 36 -3.16 -5.09 2.57
N TYR A 37 -2.13 -4.31 2.20
CA TYR A 37 -0.73 -4.74 2.19
C TYR A 37 0.19 -3.64 2.73
N TYR A 38 1.02 -3.97 3.71
CA TYR A 38 2.08 -3.09 4.21
C TYR A 38 3.40 -3.49 3.55
N LEU A 39 3.93 -2.60 2.73
CA LEU A 39 5.13 -2.84 1.92
C LEU A 39 6.30 -2.07 2.56
N ASN A 40 7.29 -2.76 3.12
CA ASN A 40 8.43 -2.14 3.81
C ASN A 40 9.53 -1.70 2.85
N GLU A 41 9.57 -2.30 1.67
CA GLU A 41 10.46 -1.93 0.58
C GLU A 41 9.84 -2.26 -0.79
N PRO A 42 10.27 -1.62 -1.90
CA PRO A 42 9.64 -1.80 -3.21
C PRO A 42 9.54 -3.27 -3.67
N LYS A 43 10.49 -4.13 -3.29
CA LYS A 43 10.46 -5.54 -3.69
C LYS A 43 9.38 -6.36 -2.97
N ASP A 44 8.79 -5.88 -1.87
CA ASP A 44 7.70 -6.60 -1.21
C ASP A 44 6.48 -6.77 -2.12
N ILE A 45 6.32 -5.92 -3.14
CA ILE A 45 5.31 -6.09 -4.19
C ILE A 45 5.45 -7.46 -4.87
N LEU A 46 6.67 -7.94 -5.07
CA LEU A 46 6.91 -9.24 -5.71
C LEU A 46 6.41 -10.41 -4.85
N LYS A 47 6.45 -10.28 -3.51
CA LYS A 47 5.88 -11.29 -2.59
C LYS A 47 4.37 -11.33 -2.70
N VAL A 48 3.73 -10.15 -2.76
CA VAL A 48 2.27 -10.04 -2.91
C VAL A 48 1.79 -10.65 -4.23
N LEU A 49 2.58 -10.49 -5.29
CA LEU A 49 2.30 -11.10 -6.60
C LEU A 49 2.79 -12.56 -6.73
N SER A 50 3.29 -13.15 -5.64
CA SER A 50 3.81 -14.52 -5.60
C SER A 50 4.94 -14.82 -6.59
N PHE A 51 5.75 -13.80 -6.93
CA PHE A 51 6.95 -13.97 -7.75
C PHE A 51 8.18 -14.39 -6.92
N ILE A 52 8.16 -14.10 -5.62
CA ILE A 52 9.21 -14.46 -4.65
C ILE A 52 8.56 -14.80 -3.30
N ASP A 53 9.30 -15.50 -2.44
CA ASP A 53 8.93 -15.80 -1.04
C ASP A 53 9.33 -14.67 -0.07
#